data_AF-A0A023B4I4-F1
#
_entry.id   AF-A0A023B4I4-F1
#
_cell.length_a   1.000
_cell.length_b   1.000
_cell.length_c   1.000
_cell.angle_alpha   90.00
_cell.angle_beta   90.00
_cell.angle_gamma   90.00
#
_symmetry.space_group_name_H-M   'P 1'
#
loop_
_entity.id
_entity.type
_entity.pdbx_description
1 polymer ?
#
loop_
_entity_poly.entity_id
_entity_poly.type
_entity_poly.pdbx_seq_one_letter_code
_entity_poly.pdbx_strand_id
1 'polypeptide(L)'
;MDQLNFSVAEAIDPFLKFKKIKFTPFRDASYGPCTYELSLYGCFAGFKKAKDLGWYNFSTFDLAQYEKYEQVCNGDLNWIIPKKFIAFSGPASPDEPEVEESYNHPPEKYVPIFKKWDVSLVIRLNKKQYNAKGFTKHGIKHVDLYFLDGSCPSEYVQAFPLSRGIAYEEPHVIDCFVAI
;
A
#
# COMPACT_ATOMS: atom_id res chain seq x y z
N MET A 1 1.45 -27.57 -0.03
CA MET A 1 2.83 -27.68 -0.52
C MET A 1 3.55 -26.45 0.00
N ASP A 2 4.26 -26.56 1.14
CA ASP A 2 4.95 -25.45 1.81
C ASP A 2 6.23 -25.06 1.04
N GLN A 3 6.08 -24.52 -0.17
CA GLN A 3 7.19 -24.44 -1.12
C GLN A 3 8.36 -23.54 -0.68
N LEU A 4 8.24 -22.73 0.36
CA LEU A 4 9.26 -21.74 0.74
C LEU A 4 9.24 -21.44 2.25
N ASN A 5 9.54 -22.44 3.10
CA ASN A 5 9.73 -22.21 4.55
C ASN A 5 11.21 -22.11 4.95
N PHE A 6 12.01 -21.47 4.10
CA PHE A 6 13.42 -21.21 4.36
C PHE A 6 13.60 -20.08 5.37
N SER A 7 14.65 -20.19 6.16
CA SER A 7 15.25 -19.06 6.85
C SER A 7 15.84 -18.05 5.85
N VAL A 8 16.06 -16.82 6.29
CA VAL A 8 16.68 -15.77 5.47
C VAL A 8 18.07 -16.21 4.98
N ALA A 9 18.84 -16.90 5.82
CA ALA A 9 20.17 -17.41 5.47
C ALA A 9 20.10 -18.47 4.36
N GLU A 10 19.17 -19.42 4.46
CA GLU A 10 18.97 -20.46 3.45
C GLU A 10 18.51 -19.88 2.11
N ALA A 11 17.64 -18.86 2.14
CA ALA A 11 17.19 -18.17 0.92
C ALA A 11 18.33 -17.44 0.20
N ILE A 12 19.35 -16.98 0.93
CA ILE A 12 20.47 -16.19 0.41
C ILE A 12 21.63 -17.08 -0.07
N ASP A 13 21.81 -18.27 0.50
CA ASP A 13 22.91 -19.18 0.17
C ASP A 13 23.13 -19.40 -1.35
N PRO A 14 22.08 -19.60 -2.18
CA PRO A 14 22.26 -19.74 -3.62
C PRO A 14 22.92 -18.53 -4.29
N PHE A 15 22.65 -17.33 -3.79
CA PHE A 15 23.19 -16.08 -4.32
C PHE A 15 24.66 -15.88 -3.92
N LEU A 16 25.05 -16.33 -2.71
CA LEU A 16 26.43 -16.23 -2.22
C LEU A 16 27.42 -17.11 -2.99
N LYS A 17 26.94 -18.16 -3.67
CA LYS A 17 27.76 -19.04 -4.52
C LYS A 17 28.36 -18.30 -5.71
N PHE A 18 27.73 -17.20 -6.14
CA PHE A 18 28.23 -16.35 -7.22
C PHE A 18 29.22 -15.29 -6.70
N LYS A 19 30.32 -15.70 -6.06
CA LYS A 19 31.32 -14.80 -5.43
C LYS A 19 31.90 -13.71 -6.34
N LYS A 20 31.83 -13.89 -7.66
CA LYS A 20 32.30 -12.92 -8.68
C LYS A 20 31.21 -11.95 -9.14
N ILE A 21 29.96 -12.18 -8.78
CA ILE A 21 28.82 -11.34 -9.16
C ILE A 21 28.41 -10.53 -7.93
N LYS A 22 28.46 -9.21 -8.04
CA LYS A 22 27.85 -8.32 -7.07
C LYS A 22 26.43 -8.02 -7.53
N PHE A 23 25.44 -8.43 -6.77
CA PHE A 23 24.05 -8.07 -7.03
C PHE A 23 23.86 -6.58 -6.74
N THR A 24 23.37 -5.84 -7.73
CA THR A 24 23.00 -4.43 -7.55
C THR A 24 21.85 -4.34 -6.55
N PRO A 25 21.97 -3.55 -5.49
CA PRO A 25 20.86 -3.31 -4.57
C PRO A 25 19.67 -2.64 -5.25
N PHE A 26 18.49 -2.78 -4.65
CA PHE A 26 17.32 -2.02 -5.07
C PHE A 26 17.42 -0.58 -4.57
N ARG A 27 16.89 0.36 -5.35
CA ARG A 27 16.79 1.78 -5.01
C ARG A 27 15.33 2.22 -4.99
N ASP A 28 15.09 3.41 -4.48
CA ASP A 28 13.77 4.04 -4.48
C ASP A 28 13.41 4.64 -5.86
N ALA A 29 12.17 5.11 -5.97
CA ALA A 29 11.58 5.66 -7.20
C ALA A 29 11.82 7.16 -7.40
N SER A 30 12.60 7.84 -6.55
CA SER A 30 12.87 9.27 -6.70
C SER A 30 13.71 9.59 -7.95
N TYR A 31 13.53 10.82 -8.46
CA TYR A 31 14.32 11.39 -9.56
C TYR A 31 15.78 11.72 -9.17
N GLY A 32 16.10 11.71 -7.88
CA GLY A 32 17.41 12.11 -7.34
C GLY A 32 18.46 10.99 -7.32
N PRO A 33 19.65 11.27 -6.78
CA PRO A 33 20.60 10.21 -6.45
C PRO A 33 20.03 9.30 -5.36
N CYS A 34 20.34 8.00 -5.45
CA CYS A 34 19.97 7.03 -4.44
C CYS A 34 20.68 7.36 -3.11
N THR A 35 19.91 7.57 -2.05
CA THR A 35 20.44 7.83 -0.69
C THR A 35 20.31 6.63 0.24
N TYR A 36 19.57 5.59 -0.17
CA TYR A 36 19.38 4.36 0.58
C TYR A 36 19.23 3.16 -0.36
N GLU A 37 20.02 2.12 -0.13
CA GLU A 37 20.04 0.89 -0.91
C GLU A 37 19.41 -0.27 -0.14
N LEU A 38 18.40 -0.93 -0.73
CA LEU A 38 17.79 -2.14 -0.17
C LEU A 38 18.48 -3.38 -0.73
N SER A 39 19.20 -4.09 0.12
CA SER A 39 19.88 -5.34 -0.26
C SER A 39 18.90 -6.52 -0.44
N LEU A 40 19.33 -7.54 -1.20
CA LEU A 40 18.61 -8.82 -1.28
C LEU A 40 18.33 -9.42 0.10
N TYR A 41 19.28 -9.32 1.03
CA TYR A 41 19.08 -9.76 2.41
C TYR A 41 17.90 -9.04 3.07
N GLY A 42 17.83 -7.71 2.89
CA GLY A 42 16.72 -6.90 3.40
C GLY A 42 15.37 -7.36 2.85
N CYS A 43 15.28 -7.63 1.54
CA CYS A 43 14.05 -8.13 0.92
C CYS A 43 13.61 -9.48 1.51
N PHE A 44 14.52 -10.45 1.64
CA PHE A 44 14.17 -11.76 2.21
C PHE A 44 13.80 -11.69 3.69
N ALA A 45 14.51 -10.86 4.47
CA ALA A 45 14.17 -10.63 5.88
C ALA A 45 12.78 -10.02 6.04
N GLY A 46 12.46 -8.99 5.22
CA GLY A 46 11.14 -8.36 5.19
C GLY A 46 10.04 -9.35 4.79
N PHE A 47 10.23 -10.10 3.71
CA PHE A 47 9.25 -11.09 3.25
C PHE A 47 9.03 -12.21 4.27
N LYS A 48 10.11 -12.73 4.88
CA LYS A 48 10.00 -13.74 5.94
C LYS A 48 9.18 -13.21 7.12
N LYS A 49 9.43 -11.97 7.55
CA LYS A 49 8.68 -11.33 8.63
C LYS A 49 7.20 -11.15 8.25
N ALA A 50 6.90 -10.71 7.03
CA ALA A 50 5.53 -10.57 6.55
C ALA A 50 4.79 -11.93 6.52
N LYS A 51 5.46 -13.00 6.07
CA LYS A 51 4.93 -14.37 6.11
C LYS A 51 4.67 -14.84 7.55
N ASP A 52 5.61 -14.60 8.45
CA ASP A 52 5.49 -14.99 9.87
C ASP A 52 4.37 -14.23 10.59
N LEU A 53 4.07 -13.01 10.15
CA LEU A 53 2.94 -12.22 10.63
C LEU A 53 1.62 -12.57 9.90
N GLY A 54 1.64 -13.51 8.95
CA GLY A 54 0.47 -13.93 8.18
C GLY A 54 -0.01 -12.94 7.13
N TRP A 55 0.81 -11.96 6.73
CA TRP A 55 0.44 -10.94 5.74
C TRP A 55 0.43 -11.50 4.32
N TYR A 56 1.12 -12.61 4.09
CA TYR A 56 1.18 -13.28 2.79
C TYR A 56 1.05 -14.79 2.94
N ASN A 57 0.20 -15.40 2.12
CA ASN A 57 0.02 -16.85 2.06
C ASN A 57 -0.22 -17.28 0.61
N PHE A 58 0.71 -18.06 0.05
CA PHE A 58 0.65 -18.57 -1.33
C PHE A 58 -0.62 -19.35 -1.65
N SER A 59 -1.20 -20.07 -0.68
CA SER A 59 -2.37 -20.93 -0.91
C SER A 59 -3.67 -20.14 -0.99
N THR A 60 -3.69 -18.93 -0.43
CA THR A 60 -4.90 -18.09 -0.36
C THR A 60 -4.74 -16.78 -1.11
N PHE A 61 -3.58 -16.54 -1.74
CA PHE A 61 -3.32 -15.33 -2.50
C PHE A 61 -4.11 -15.36 -3.82
N ASP A 62 -5.01 -14.38 -3.98
CA ASP A 62 -5.85 -14.23 -5.17
C ASP A 62 -5.11 -13.38 -6.21
N LEU A 63 -4.35 -14.04 -7.09
CA LEU A 63 -3.57 -13.38 -8.14
C LEU A 63 -4.44 -12.56 -9.08
N ALA A 64 -5.59 -13.11 -9.49
CA ALA A 64 -6.49 -12.42 -10.42
C ALA A 64 -7.09 -11.15 -9.82
N GLN A 65 -7.37 -11.15 -8.50
CA GLN A 65 -7.78 -9.95 -7.80
C GLN A 65 -6.67 -8.91 -7.72
N TYR A 66 -5.45 -9.34 -7.37
CA TYR A 66 -4.29 -8.47 -7.28
C TYR A 66 -4.01 -7.77 -8.62
N GLU A 67 -3.85 -8.55 -9.71
CA GLU A 67 -3.59 -8.04 -11.07
C GLU A 67 -4.74 -7.17 -11.62
N LYS A 68 -5.97 -7.41 -11.16
CA LYS A 68 -7.11 -6.56 -11.55
C LYS A 68 -7.00 -5.20 -10.89
N TYR A 69 -6.84 -5.14 -9.58
CA TYR A 69 -6.94 -3.87 -8.84
C TYR A 69 -5.66 -3.04 -8.87
N GLU A 70 -4.49 -3.62 -9.20
CA GLU A 70 -3.26 -2.84 -9.46
C GLU A 70 -3.37 -1.96 -10.71
N GLN A 71 -4.31 -2.26 -11.62
CA GLN A 71 -4.47 -1.48 -12.84
C GLN A 71 -5.05 -0.11 -12.52
N VAL A 72 -4.47 0.92 -13.13
CA VAL A 72 -4.93 2.31 -13.00
C VAL A 72 -6.42 2.42 -13.33
N CYS A 73 -6.91 1.76 -14.39
CA CYS A 73 -8.33 1.81 -14.77
C CYS A 73 -9.29 1.23 -13.71
N ASN A 74 -8.81 0.34 -12.84
CA ASN A 74 -9.55 -0.32 -11.78
C ASN A 74 -9.33 0.32 -10.39
N GLY A 75 -8.56 1.41 -10.33
CA GLY A 75 -8.38 2.24 -9.16
C GLY A 75 -6.99 2.22 -8.53
N ASP A 76 -6.04 1.47 -9.10
CA ASP A 76 -4.66 1.39 -8.62
C ASP A 76 -4.59 1.15 -7.10
N LEU A 77 -5.03 -0.04 -6.67
CA LEU A 77 -5.12 -0.44 -5.27
C LEU A 77 -4.31 -1.69 -4.98
N ASN A 78 -3.62 -1.67 -3.84
CA ASN A 78 -2.90 -2.83 -3.33
C ASN A 78 -3.14 -3.04 -1.83
N TRP A 79 -3.39 -4.29 -1.44
CA TRP A 79 -3.35 -4.69 -0.04
C TRP A 79 -1.90 -4.69 0.46
N ILE A 80 -1.61 -3.88 1.48
CA ILE A 80 -0.31 -3.88 2.16
C ILE A 80 -0.33 -4.87 3.33
N ILE A 81 -1.42 -4.84 4.09
CA ILE A 81 -1.71 -5.82 5.13
C ILE A 81 -3.14 -6.31 4.92
N PRO A 82 -3.37 -7.61 4.67
CA PRO A 82 -4.71 -8.14 4.40
C PRO A 82 -5.71 -7.75 5.48
N LYS A 83 -6.87 -7.24 5.06
CA LYS A 83 -7.97 -6.79 5.95
C LYS A 83 -7.60 -5.66 6.93
N LYS A 84 -6.49 -4.96 6.71
CA LYS A 84 -6.04 -3.85 7.57
C LYS A 84 -5.59 -2.61 6.82
N PHE A 85 -4.81 -2.75 5.75
CA PHE A 85 -4.26 -1.60 5.04
C PHE A 85 -4.30 -1.79 3.54
N ILE A 86 -4.85 -0.78 2.87
CA ILE A 86 -4.82 -0.64 1.41
C ILE A 86 -4.01 0.63 1.10
N ALA A 87 -3.15 0.55 0.09
CA ALA A 87 -2.62 1.74 -0.56
C ALA A 87 -3.35 1.93 -1.88
N PHE A 88 -3.71 3.16 -2.21
CA PHE A 88 -4.38 3.45 -3.48
C PHE A 88 -4.09 4.86 -3.99
N SER A 89 -4.22 5.05 -5.30
CA SER A 89 -4.10 6.37 -5.93
C SER A 89 -5.21 7.32 -5.46
N GLY A 90 -4.85 8.60 -5.28
CA GLY A 90 -5.79 9.62 -4.81
C GLY A 90 -6.95 9.82 -5.79
N PRO A 91 -8.22 9.87 -5.32
CA PRO A 91 -9.34 10.25 -6.16
C PRO A 91 -9.18 11.65 -6.75
N ALA A 92 -9.68 11.85 -7.96
CA ALA A 92 -9.73 13.16 -8.61
C ALA A 92 -11.08 13.85 -8.35
N SER A 93 -11.12 15.17 -8.56
CA SER A 93 -12.39 15.91 -8.56
C SER A 93 -13.21 15.50 -9.79
N PRO A 94 -14.54 15.30 -9.68
CA PRO A 94 -15.39 15.09 -10.85
C PRO A 94 -15.44 16.30 -11.80
N ASP A 95 -14.98 17.47 -11.34
CA ASP A 95 -14.87 18.69 -12.15
C ASP A 95 -13.57 18.75 -12.98
N GLU A 96 -12.62 17.85 -12.75
CA GLU A 96 -11.43 17.75 -13.60
C GLU A 96 -11.81 17.03 -14.91
N PRO A 97 -11.44 17.59 -16.07
CA PRO A 97 -11.77 16.96 -17.34
C PRO A 97 -11.19 15.54 -17.39
N GLU A 98 -12.02 14.57 -17.75
CA GLU A 98 -11.54 13.26 -18.18
C GLU A 98 -10.70 13.49 -19.44
N VAL A 99 -9.37 13.54 -19.30
CA VAL A 99 -8.48 13.35 -20.44
C VAL A 99 -8.58 11.87 -20.79
N GLU A 100 -8.64 11.51 -22.07
CA GLU A 100 -8.82 10.11 -22.55
C GLU A 100 -7.80 9.09 -21.98
N GLU A 101 -6.77 9.56 -21.26
CA GLU A 101 -5.76 8.75 -20.56
C GLU A 101 -5.62 9.06 -19.07
N SER A 102 -6.26 10.12 -18.55
CA SER A 102 -6.25 10.42 -17.10
C SER A 102 -7.37 9.63 -16.46
N TYR A 103 -7.04 8.47 -15.91
CA TYR A 103 -7.92 7.64 -15.08
C TYR A 103 -8.31 8.35 -13.77
N ASN A 104 -8.99 9.49 -13.90
CA ASN A 104 -9.44 10.36 -12.82
C ASN A 104 -10.66 9.73 -12.18
N HIS A 105 -10.43 8.94 -11.13
CA HIS A 105 -11.52 8.24 -10.45
C HIS A 105 -12.13 9.13 -9.37
N PRO A 106 -13.44 9.41 -9.41
CA PRO A 106 -14.10 10.08 -8.30
C PRO A 106 -14.17 9.14 -7.08
N PRO A 107 -14.31 9.66 -5.86
CA PRO A 107 -14.48 8.86 -4.65
C PRO A 107 -15.55 7.77 -4.78
N GLU A 108 -16.64 8.07 -5.47
CA GLU A 108 -17.78 7.17 -5.69
C GLU A 108 -17.40 5.87 -6.42
N LYS A 109 -16.37 5.89 -7.27
CA LYS A 109 -15.90 4.68 -7.96
C LYS A 109 -15.27 3.68 -7.00
N TYR A 110 -14.65 4.16 -5.93
CA TYR A 110 -14.03 3.33 -4.91
C TYR A 110 -15.05 2.76 -3.90
N VAL A 111 -16.18 3.43 -3.70
CA VAL A 111 -17.19 3.03 -2.70
C VAL A 111 -17.65 1.56 -2.83
N PRO A 112 -17.98 1.01 -4.02
CA PRO A 112 -18.35 -0.40 -4.13
C PRO A 112 -17.21 -1.36 -3.74
N ILE A 113 -15.97 -1.02 -4.09
CA ILE A 113 -14.78 -1.80 -3.76
C ILE A 113 -14.57 -1.78 -2.24
N PHE A 114 -14.62 -0.59 -1.66
CA PHE A 114 -14.43 -0.34 -0.24
C PHE A 114 -15.50 -1.02 0.60
N LYS A 115 -16.78 -0.97 0.19
CA LYS A 115 -17.85 -1.72 0.85
C LYS A 115 -17.68 -3.23 0.73
N LYS A 116 -17.28 -3.74 -0.44
CA LYS A 116 -17.00 -5.18 -0.63
C LYS A 116 -15.90 -5.67 0.29
N TRP A 117 -14.93 -4.82 0.59
CA TRP A 117 -13.79 -5.14 1.43
C TRP A 117 -13.95 -4.73 2.89
N ASP A 118 -15.09 -4.17 3.31
CA ASP A 118 -15.34 -3.68 4.67
C ASP A 118 -14.44 -2.51 5.11
N VAL A 119 -14.03 -1.66 4.16
CA VAL A 119 -13.31 -0.40 4.42
C VAL A 119 -14.21 0.59 5.17
N SER A 120 -13.73 1.05 6.33
CA SER A 120 -14.48 1.93 7.22
C SER A 120 -13.89 3.34 7.34
N LEU A 121 -12.63 3.55 6.94
CA LEU A 121 -11.93 4.83 7.06
C LEU A 121 -10.98 5.07 5.86
N VAL A 122 -11.03 6.27 5.30
CA VAL A 122 -10.08 6.77 4.31
C VAL A 122 -9.25 7.89 4.94
N ILE A 123 -7.93 7.79 4.82
CA ILE A 123 -6.99 8.80 5.32
C ILE A 123 -6.35 9.51 4.13
N ARG A 124 -6.57 10.81 4.02
CA ARG A 124 -5.93 11.63 3.00
C ARG A 124 -4.66 12.28 3.56
N LEU A 125 -3.54 12.02 2.89
CA LEU A 125 -2.23 12.56 3.24
C LEU A 125 -1.78 13.71 2.33
N ASN A 126 -2.36 13.81 1.15
CA ASN A 126 -1.99 14.78 0.13
C ASN A 126 -2.89 16.03 0.15
N LYS A 127 -2.57 16.99 -0.72
CA LYS A 127 -3.40 18.17 -0.93
C LYS A 127 -4.80 17.74 -1.36
N LYS A 128 -5.83 18.44 -0.86
CA LYS A 128 -7.22 18.16 -1.19
C LYS A 128 -7.48 18.30 -2.69
N GLN A 129 -7.63 17.15 -3.37
CA GLN A 129 -8.00 17.04 -4.79
C GLN A 129 -9.46 16.60 -5.01
N TYR A 130 -10.13 16.12 -3.98
CA TYR A 130 -11.52 15.65 -4.05
C TYR A 130 -12.32 16.03 -2.81
N ASN A 131 -13.65 15.92 -2.91
CA ASN A 131 -14.54 16.16 -1.79
C ASN A 131 -14.74 14.89 -0.94
N ALA A 132 -14.37 14.95 0.35
CA ALA A 132 -14.55 13.85 1.30
C ALA A 132 -16.02 13.37 1.43
N LYS A 133 -16.99 14.22 1.05
CA LYS A 133 -18.42 13.85 1.00
C LYS A 133 -18.71 12.65 0.10
N GLY A 134 -17.89 12.39 -0.92
CA GLY A 134 -18.06 11.21 -1.76
C GLY A 134 -17.90 9.90 -0.99
N PHE A 135 -17.09 9.88 0.07
CA PHE A 135 -16.97 8.75 0.99
C PHE A 135 -17.96 8.82 2.16
N THR A 136 -18.06 9.97 2.83
CA THR A 136 -18.84 10.09 4.08
C THR A 136 -20.34 9.93 3.87
N LYS A 137 -20.88 10.32 2.70
CA LYS A 137 -22.28 10.06 2.33
C LYS A 137 -22.60 8.56 2.24
N HIS A 138 -21.59 7.72 2.00
CA HIS A 138 -21.73 6.28 1.85
C HIS A 138 -21.34 5.49 3.11
N GLY A 139 -21.16 6.18 4.25
CA GLY A 139 -20.85 5.57 5.54
C GLY A 139 -19.36 5.29 5.78
N ILE A 140 -18.47 5.73 4.89
CA ILE A 140 -17.03 5.57 5.02
C ILE A 140 -16.47 6.82 5.69
N LYS A 141 -15.81 6.67 6.85
CA LYS A 141 -15.21 7.80 7.58
C LYS A 141 -14.06 8.38 6.75
N HIS A 142 -13.78 9.66 6.96
CA HIS A 142 -12.71 10.35 6.24
C HIS A 142 -11.93 11.25 7.20
N VAL A 143 -10.60 11.19 7.13
CA VAL A 143 -9.70 12.01 7.95
C VAL A 143 -8.61 12.61 7.05
N ASP A 144 -8.33 13.89 7.25
CA ASP A 144 -7.21 14.59 6.62
C ASP A 144 -6.01 14.60 7.58
N LEU A 145 -4.89 14.01 7.16
CA LEU A 145 -3.59 14.03 7.85
C LEU A 145 -2.51 14.53 6.89
N TYR A 146 -2.72 15.75 6.40
CA TYR A 146 -1.86 16.36 5.39
C TYR A 146 -0.41 16.51 5.86
N PHE A 147 0.53 16.15 4.98
CA PHE A 147 1.91 16.61 5.02
C PHE A 147 2.41 16.92 3.61
N LEU A 148 3.53 17.63 3.50
CA LEU A 148 4.06 18.08 2.21
C LEU A 148 4.58 16.88 1.40
N ASP A 149 4.26 16.84 0.11
CA ASP A 149 4.75 15.78 -0.78
C ASP A 149 6.28 15.73 -0.83
N GLY A 150 6.83 14.53 -0.87
CA GLY A 150 8.27 14.26 -0.78
C GLY A 150 8.92 14.58 0.58
N SER A 151 8.17 15.05 1.58
CA SER A 151 8.68 15.34 2.92
C SER A 151 8.44 14.18 3.91
N CYS A 152 9.13 14.23 5.05
CA CYS A 152 8.87 13.30 6.15
C CYS A 152 7.64 13.77 6.97
N PRO A 153 6.67 12.88 7.26
CA PRO A 153 5.52 13.21 8.09
C PRO A 153 5.96 13.55 9.53
N SER A 154 5.18 14.40 10.21
CA SER A 154 5.41 14.69 11.64
C SER A 154 5.16 13.45 12.52
N GLU A 155 5.70 13.45 13.73
CA GLU A 155 5.47 12.37 14.70
C GLU A 155 3.97 12.12 14.95
N TYR A 156 3.15 13.17 14.92
CA TYR A 156 1.70 13.06 15.04
C TYR A 156 1.08 12.22 13.92
N VAL A 157 1.47 12.46 12.66
CA VAL A 157 0.98 11.69 11.51
C VAL A 157 1.45 10.23 11.59
N GLN A 158 2.71 10.01 12.00
CA GLN A 158 3.27 8.67 12.18
C GLN A 158 2.60 7.88 13.32
N ALA A 159 2.22 8.55 14.41
CA ALA A 159 1.57 7.93 15.58
C ALA A 159 0.08 7.69 15.40
N PHE A 160 -0.57 8.33 14.41
CA PHE A 160 -2.02 8.23 14.22
C PHE A 160 -2.54 6.79 14.10
N PRO A 161 -1.93 5.89 13.29
CA PRO A 161 -2.37 4.50 13.20
C PRO A 161 -2.31 3.77 14.55
N LEU A 162 -1.27 4.04 15.34
CA LEU A 162 -1.08 3.41 16.65
C LEU A 162 -2.14 3.90 17.65
N SER A 163 -2.40 5.21 17.68
CA SER A 163 -3.35 5.83 18.63
C SER A 163 -4.79 5.34 18.48
N ARG A 164 -5.17 4.86 17.30
CA ARG A 164 -6.51 4.36 16.97
C ARG A 164 -6.64 2.85 17.14
N GLY A 165 -5.59 2.17 17.62
CA GLY A 165 -5.57 0.72 17.71
C GLY A 165 -5.52 0.02 16.35
N ILE A 166 -5.33 0.76 15.25
CA ILE A 166 -5.31 0.21 13.88
C ILE A 166 -4.18 -0.83 13.75
N ALA A 167 -3.05 -0.56 14.39
CA ALA A 167 -1.93 -1.50 14.41
C ALA A 167 -2.20 -2.77 15.23
N TYR A 168 -3.15 -2.75 16.17
CA TYR A 168 -3.25 -3.75 17.22
C TYR A 168 -4.54 -4.57 17.15
N GLU A 169 -5.74 -3.97 17.10
CA GLU A 169 -7.00 -4.73 17.19
C GLU A 169 -8.16 -3.99 16.51
N GLU A 170 -8.54 -4.43 15.30
CA GLU A 170 -9.92 -4.66 14.82
C GLU A 170 -9.83 -5.13 13.35
N PRO A 171 -10.50 -6.24 12.95
CA PRO A 171 -10.40 -6.80 11.59
C PRO A 171 -11.15 -6.00 10.50
N HIS A 172 -11.70 -4.84 10.84
CA HIS A 172 -12.60 -4.05 9.98
C HIS A 172 -12.19 -2.58 9.82
N VAL A 173 -11.01 -2.20 10.31
CA VAL A 173 -10.43 -0.90 9.98
C VAL A 173 -9.44 -1.12 8.85
N ILE A 174 -9.95 -0.98 7.63
CA ILE A 174 -9.09 -0.94 6.45
C ILE A 174 -8.85 0.52 6.16
N ASP A 175 -7.65 0.97 6.47
CA ASP A 175 -7.21 2.33 6.25
C ASP A 175 -6.52 2.43 4.90
N CYS A 176 -6.98 3.41 4.13
CA CYS A 176 -6.38 3.70 2.86
C CYS A 176 -5.35 4.83 2.98
N PHE A 177 -4.10 4.56 2.58
CA PHE A 177 -3.04 5.55 2.45
C PHE A 177 -3.00 6.05 1.00
N VAL A 178 -3.14 7.36 0.81
CA VAL A 178 -2.79 7.99 -0.46
C VAL A 178 -1.29 8.24 -0.44
N ALA A 179 -0.54 7.41 -1.17
CA ALA A 179 0.87 7.61 -1.44
C ALA A 179 1.05 7.73 -2.95
N ILE A 180 1.81 8.76 -3.33
CA ILE A 180 2.26 9.14 -4.68
C ILE A 180 1.23 9.92 -5.49
#